data_AF-A0A835CA15-F1
#
_entry.id   AF-A0A835CA15-F1
#
_cell.length_a   1.000
_cell.length_b   1.000
_cell.length_c   1.000
_cell.angle_alpha   90.00
_cell.angle_beta   90.00
_cell.angle_gamma   90.00
#
_symmetry.space_group_name_H-M   'P 1'
#
loop_
_entity.id
_entity.type
_entity.pdbx_description
1 polymer ?
#
loop_
_entity_poly.entity_id
_entity_poly.type
_entity_poly.pdbx_seq_one_letter_code
_entity_poly.pdbx_strand_id
1 'polypeptide(L)'
;MAEPTNVRSMSFVGTHEYLAPEIIRGEGHGSAVDWWTFGIFLYELLHGTTPFKGAGNKATLINVVGQPLRFPDTPHVSSAAKDLIRGLLVKEPLKRIAHKRGATEIKQHPFFEGVNWALVRSASPPHIPDPVDFSQYASKESAPTADKKMTDMAKDKNHPNDPTDSSYVEFEYF
;
A
#
# COMPACT_ATOMS: atom_id res chain seq x y z
N MET A 1 8.24 6.41 21.71
CA MET A 1 7.70 6.45 20.34
C MET A 1 8.49 5.46 19.51
N ALA A 2 7.84 4.62 18.71
CA ALA A 2 8.50 3.52 18.00
C ALA A 2 9.18 3.93 16.69
N GLU A 3 8.84 5.08 16.12
CA GLU A 3 9.32 5.51 14.79
C GLU A 3 9.90 6.92 14.80
N PRO A 4 10.81 7.27 13.87
CA PRO A 4 11.42 8.59 13.80
C PRO A 4 10.34 9.65 13.47
N THR A 5 9.89 10.40 14.46
CA THR A 5 8.85 11.44 14.28
C THR A 5 9.33 12.66 13.49
N ASN A 6 10.65 12.78 13.27
CA ASN A 6 11.28 13.95 12.64
C ASN A 6 11.56 13.78 11.15
N VAL A 7 11.34 12.60 10.56
CA VAL A 7 11.48 12.37 9.12
C VAL A 7 10.10 12.45 8.50
N ARG A 8 9.89 13.46 7.64
CA ARG A 8 8.62 13.66 6.93
C ARG A 8 8.88 13.85 5.45
N SER A 9 8.06 13.20 4.63
CA SER A 9 8.01 13.39 3.19
C SER A 9 6.82 14.28 2.80
N MET A 10 6.92 14.93 1.65
CA MET A 10 5.86 15.75 1.04
C MET A 10 5.31 15.15 -0.26
N SER A 11 5.72 13.94 -0.62
CA SER A 11 5.26 13.30 -1.87
C SER A 11 3.75 13.02 -1.87
N PHE A 12 3.11 13.26 -3.02
CA PHE A 12 1.73 12.87 -3.27
C PHE A 12 1.74 11.74 -4.31
N VAL A 13 1.91 10.51 -3.85
CA VAL A 13 1.98 9.32 -4.69
C VAL A 13 1.26 8.16 -4.02
N GLY A 14 0.66 7.29 -4.81
CA GLY A 14 -0.02 6.09 -4.34
C GLY A 14 -1.36 5.86 -5.03
N THR A 15 -1.97 4.70 -4.77
CA THR A 15 -3.31 4.37 -5.27
C THR A 15 -4.35 5.19 -4.51
N HIS A 16 -5.20 5.94 -5.22
CA HIS A 16 -6.14 6.90 -4.63
C HIS A 16 -7.01 6.36 -3.49
N GLU A 17 -7.41 5.09 -3.56
CA GLU A 17 -8.24 4.43 -2.53
C GLU A 17 -7.48 4.15 -1.22
N TYR A 18 -6.15 4.13 -1.26
CA TYR A 18 -5.26 3.78 -0.16
C TYR A 18 -4.57 4.99 0.48
N LEU A 19 -4.59 6.15 -0.17
CA LEU A 19 -3.96 7.36 0.34
C LEU A 19 -4.55 7.78 1.69
N ALA A 20 -3.67 8.13 2.62
CA ALA A 20 -4.07 8.64 3.92
C ALA A 20 -4.57 10.10 3.83
N PRO A 21 -5.51 10.55 4.69
CA PRO A 21 -6.06 11.90 4.64
C PRO A 21 -5.01 13.01 4.73
N GLU A 22 -3.95 12.82 5.53
CA GLU A 22 -2.84 13.76 5.68
C GLU A 22 -2.00 13.93 4.40
N ILE A 23 -1.84 12.87 3.60
CA ILE A 23 -1.21 12.96 2.27
C ILE A 23 -2.13 13.77 1.35
N ILE A 24 -3.43 13.51 1.39
CA ILE A 24 -4.42 14.18 0.53
C ILE A 24 -4.48 15.69 0.81
N ARG A 25 -4.31 16.08 2.08
CA ARG A 25 -4.26 17.48 2.51
C ARG A 25 -2.91 18.16 2.29
N GLY A 26 -1.87 17.39 1.93
CA GLY A 26 -0.51 17.93 1.76
C GLY A 26 0.16 18.34 3.07
N GLU A 27 -0.21 17.73 4.20
CA GLU A 27 0.29 18.07 5.55
C GLU A 27 1.69 17.49 5.84
N GLY A 28 2.29 16.83 4.85
CA GLY A 28 3.45 15.97 5.03
C GLY A 28 3.09 14.69 5.76
N HIS A 29 3.91 13.65 5.58
CA HIS A 29 3.65 12.35 6.17
C HIS A 29 4.90 11.68 6.70
N GLY A 30 4.73 10.93 7.79
CA GLY A 30 5.65 9.91 8.24
C GLY A 30 4.99 8.54 8.09
N SER A 31 5.48 7.54 8.80
CA SER A 31 4.99 6.15 8.74
C SER A 31 3.57 5.89 9.20
N ALA A 32 2.90 6.88 9.81
CA ALA A 32 1.49 6.75 10.17
C ALA A 32 0.61 6.37 8.97
N VAL A 33 1.00 6.76 7.76
CA VAL A 33 0.28 6.48 6.51
C VAL A 33 0.28 4.98 6.14
N ASP A 34 1.29 4.23 6.58
CA ASP A 34 1.33 2.78 6.36
C ASP A 34 0.26 2.09 7.22
N TRP A 35 0.03 2.56 8.44
CA TRP A 35 -1.04 2.06 9.30
C TRP A 35 -2.42 2.38 8.75
N TRP A 36 -2.59 3.55 8.13
CA TRP A 36 -3.82 3.86 7.38
C TRP A 36 -4.03 2.89 6.23
N THR A 37 -3.00 2.72 5.39
CA THR A 37 -3.02 1.82 4.23
C THR A 37 -3.33 0.39 4.64
N PHE A 38 -2.75 -0.08 5.75
CA PHE A 38 -3.06 -1.38 6.34
C PHE A 38 -4.52 -1.51 6.76
N GLY A 39 -5.12 -0.45 7.31
CA GLY A 39 -6.55 -0.41 7.63
C GLY A 39 -7.45 -0.51 6.39
N ILE A 40 -7.09 0.16 5.30
CA ILE A 40 -7.80 0.07 4.01
C ILE A 40 -7.72 -1.36 3.47
N PHE A 41 -6.51 -1.93 3.47
CA PHE A 41 -6.27 -3.29 3.00
C PHE A 41 -7.03 -4.34 3.82
N LEU A 42 -7.02 -4.23 5.15
CA LEU A 42 -7.77 -5.16 6.01
C LEU A 42 -9.28 -5.07 5.76
N TYR A 43 -9.80 -3.85 5.56
CA TYR A 43 -11.21 -3.66 5.18
C TYR A 43 -11.51 -4.34 3.83
N GLU A 44 -10.63 -4.16 2.84
CA GLU A 44 -10.79 -4.74 1.50
C GLU A 44 -10.74 -6.27 1.52
N LEU A 45 -9.80 -6.89 2.25
CA LEU A 45 -9.74 -8.34 2.41
C LEU A 45 -11.05 -8.93 2.97
N LEU A 46 -11.72 -8.19 3.87
CA LEU A 46 -12.91 -8.66 4.57
C LEU A 46 -14.22 -8.37 3.81
N HIS A 47 -14.25 -7.33 2.97
CA HIS A 47 -15.48 -6.87 2.31
C HIS A 47 -15.41 -6.89 0.77
N GLY A 48 -14.24 -7.14 0.18
CA GLY A 48 -14.00 -7.16 -1.27
C GLY A 48 -13.99 -5.77 -1.94
N THR A 49 -14.06 -4.69 -1.17
CA THR A 49 -14.03 -3.30 -1.67
C THR A 49 -13.36 -2.40 -0.64
N THR A 50 -12.80 -1.26 -1.06
CA THR A 50 -12.28 -0.24 -0.15
C THR A 50 -13.42 0.58 0.49
N PRO A 51 -13.22 1.15 1.70
CA PRO A 51 -14.30 1.76 2.47
C PRO A 51 -14.73 3.16 1.98
N PHE A 52 -13.92 3.83 1.16
CA PHE A 52 -14.15 5.22 0.73
C PHE A 52 -14.23 5.39 -0.79
N LYS A 53 -14.33 4.28 -1.55
CA LYS A 53 -14.42 4.31 -3.02
C LYS A 53 -15.56 5.21 -3.49
N GLY A 54 -15.24 6.19 -4.33
CA GLY A 54 -16.22 7.03 -5.02
C GLY A 54 -16.38 6.63 -6.49
N ALA A 55 -17.21 7.37 -7.24
CA ALA A 55 -17.43 7.17 -8.68
C ALA A 55 -16.16 7.44 -9.53
N GLY A 56 -15.10 8.00 -8.95
CA GLY A 56 -13.82 8.23 -9.57
C GLY A 56 -12.83 8.84 -8.58
N ASN A 57 -11.58 9.05 -9.02
CA ASN A 57 -10.47 9.44 -8.15
C ASN A 57 -10.78 10.66 -7.27
N LYS A 58 -11.31 11.74 -7.86
CA LYS A 58 -11.67 12.95 -7.10
C LYS A 58 -12.72 12.68 -6.01
N ALA A 59 -13.75 11.90 -6.33
CA ALA A 59 -14.79 11.55 -5.36
C ALA A 59 -14.23 10.65 -4.24
N THR A 60 -13.36 9.70 -4.58
CA THR A 60 -12.64 8.86 -3.61
C THR A 60 -11.83 9.72 -2.64
N LEU A 61 -11.03 10.68 -3.13
CA LEU A 61 -10.23 11.54 -2.25
C LEU A 61 -11.11 12.38 -1.31
N ILE A 62 -12.22 12.93 -1.81
CA ILE A 62 -13.20 13.66 -0.99
C ILE A 62 -13.78 12.75 0.10
N ASN A 63 -14.14 11.51 -0.24
CA ASN A 63 -14.65 10.53 0.72
C ASN A 63 -13.59 10.15 1.77
N VAL A 64 -12.34 9.95 1.36
CA VAL A 64 -11.24 9.65 2.27
C VAL A 64 -11.05 10.78 3.29
N VAL A 65 -11.21 12.04 2.90
CA VAL A 65 -11.04 13.16 3.84
C VAL A 65 -12.28 13.38 4.71
N GLY A 66 -13.49 13.29 4.13
CA GLY A 66 -14.70 13.77 4.77
C GLY A 66 -15.70 12.70 5.22
N GLN A 67 -15.73 11.52 4.61
CA GLN A 67 -16.72 10.51 4.96
C GLN A 67 -16.31 9.67 6.19
N PRO A 68 -17.26 9.42 7.11
CA PRO A 68 -17.04 8.50 8.23
C PRO A 68 -16.96 7.05 7.73
N LEU A 69 -16.15 6.24 8.40
CA LEU A 69 -16.08 4.81 8.15
C LEU A 69 -17.44 4.15 8.44
N ARG A 70 -17.91 3.32 7.51
CA ARG A 70 -19.11 2.49 7.66
C ARG A 70 -18.75 1.04 7.39
N PHE A 71 -19.44 0.13 8.07
CA PHE A 71 -19.35 -1.31 7.81
C PHE A 71 -20.70 -1.76 7.26
N PRO A 72 -20.74 -2.50 6.15
CA PRO A 72 -21.98 -3.12 5.69
C PRO A 72 -22.42 -4.21 6.67
N ASP A 73 -23.69 -4.60 6.59
CA ASP A 73 -24.25 -5.69 7.40
C ASP A 73 -23.71 -7.06 6.95
N THR A 74 -23.35 -7.17 5.66
CA THR A 74 -22.82 -8.38 5.03
C THR A 74 -21.56 -8.10 4.20
N PRO A 75 -20.53 -8.97 4.22
CA PRO A 75 -20.43 -10.19 5.04
C PRO A 75 -20.28 -9.87 6.53
N HIS A 76 -20.65 -10.84 7.39
CA HIS A 76 -20.45 -10.69 8.82
C HIS A 76 -18.95 -10.76 9.15
N VAL A 77 -18.48 -9.72 9.83
CA VAL A 77 -17.09 -9.56 10.27
C VAL A 77 -17.07 -9.41 11.78
N SER A 78 -16.06 -10.01 12.45
CA SER A 78 -15.95 -10.01 13.91
C SER A 78 -15.86 -8.59 14.48
N SER A 79 -16.35 -8.43 15.72
CA SER A 79 -16.27 -7.14 16.44
C SER A 79 -14.82 -6.67 16.58
N ALA A 80 -13.90 -7.59 16.89
CA ALA A 80 -12.47 -7.31 17.01
C ALA A 80 -11.85 -6.80 15.70
N ALA A 81 -12.24 -7.34 14.55
CA ALA A 81 -11.78 -6.85 13.25
C ALA A 81 -12.30 -5.44 12.97
N LYS A 82 -13.61 -5.20 13.19
CA LYS A 82 -14.21 -3.87 13.04
C LYS A 82 -13.55 -2.84 13.97
N ASP A 83 -13.22 -3.24 15.20
CA ASP A 83 -12.54 -2.39 16.18
C ASP A 83 -11.13 -2.00 15.73
N LEU A 84 -10.33 -2.97 15.26
CA LEU A 84 -9.00 -2.71 14.72
C LEU A 84 -9.05 -1.73 13.54
N ILE A 85 -9.95 -1.97 12.58
CA ILE A 85 -10.11 -1.10 11.40
C ILE A 85 -10.51 0.31 11.81
N ARG A 86 -11.41 0.48 12.80
CA ARG A 86 -11.76 1.81 13.32
C ARG A 86 -10.55 2.53 13.88
N GLY A 87 -9.67 1.83 14.61
CA GLY A 87 -8.44 2.39 15.15
C GLY A 87 -7.42 2.78 14.06
N LEU A 88 -7.30 1.96 13.00
CA LEU A 88 -6.39 2.20 11.88
C LEU A 88 -6.89 3.33 10.95
N LEU A 89 -8.20 3.46 10.76
CA LEU A 89 -8.83 4.45 9.88
C LEU A 89 -9.26 5.73 10.60
N VAL A 90 -8.59 6.06 11.70
CA VAL A 90 -8.67 7.40 12.32
C VAL A 90 -7.99 8.41 11.40
N LYS A 91 -8.75 9.45 11.01
CA LYS A 91 -8.28 10.48 10.06
C LYS A 91 -7.14 11.34 10.62
N GLU A 92 -7.07 11.49 11.95
CA GLU A 92 -6.02 12.22 12.66
C GLU A 92 -4.85 11.28 12.96
N PRO A 93 -3.66 11.46 12.37
CA PRO A 93 -2.54 10.51 12.50
C PRO A 93 -2.08 10.30 13.94
N LEU A 94 -2.13 11.35 14.77
CA LEU A 94 -1.70 11.27 16.18
C LEU A 94 -2.67 10.50 17.08
N LYS A 95 -3.91 10.30 16.62
CA LYS A 95 -4.95 9.53 17.33
C LYS A 95 -5.12 8.13 16.76
N ARG A 96 -4.45 7.81 15.66
CA ARG A 96 -4.48 6.50 15.01
C ARG A 96 -3.78 5.47 15.89
N ILE A 97 -4.31 4.25 15.94
CA ILE A 97 -3.61 3.14 16.58
C ILE A 97 -2.23 2.95 15.92
N ALA A 98 -1.25 2.42 16.67
CA ALA A 98 0.16 2.33 16.31
C ALA A 98 0.95 3.65 16.36
N HIS A 99 0.32 4.79 16.65
CA HIS A 99 1.04 6.06 16.76
C HIS A 99 2.15 6.04 17.84
N LYS A 100 1.92 5.41 19.00
CA LYS A 100 2.86 5.46 20.12
C LYS A 100 3.91 4.34 20.09
N ARG A 101 3.47 3.09 19.89
CA ARG A 101 4.34 1.89 19.94
C ARG A 101 4.37 1.09 18.63
N GLY A 102 3.92 1.69 17.53
CA GLY A 102 3.99 1.09 16.20
C GLY A 102 3.26 -0.25 16.14
N ALA A 103 3.87 -1.19 15.42
CA ALA A 103 3.37 -2.55 15.24
C ALA A 103 3.03 -3.27 16.55
N THR A 104 3.63 -2.91 17.69
CA THR A 104 3.35 -3.55 18.98
C THR A 104 1.89 -3.39 19.38
N GLU A 105 1.27 -2.23 19.14
CA GLU A 105 -0.15 -1.99 19.47
C GLU A 105 -1.06 -2.84 18.60
N ILE A 106 -0.70 -3.01 17.33
CA ILE A 106 -1.42 -3.86 16.38
C ILE A 106 -1.32 -5.32 16.81
N LYS A 107 -0.11 -5.81 17.10
CA LYS A 107 0.15 -7.20 17.50
C LYS A 107 -0.55 -7.61 18.79
N GLN A 108 -0.80 -6.67 19.69
CA GLN A 108 -1.50 -6.88 20.97
C GLN A 108 -3.02 -6.73 20.86
N HIS A 109 -3.54 -6.30 19.71
CA HIS A 109 -4.97 -6.10 19.51
C HIS A 109 -5.75 -7.43 19.58
N PRO A 110 -6.97 -7.48 20.16
CA PRO A 110 -7.78 -8.70 20.22
C PRO A 110 -8.04 -9.39 18.88
N PHE A 111 -7.96 -8.65 17.77
CA PHE A 111 -8.07 -9.24 16.42
C PHE A 111 -6.99 -10.28 16.13
N PHE A 112 -5.80 -10.14 16.71
CA PHE A 112 -4.68 -11.07 16.57
C PHE A 112 -4.49 -11.94 17.81
N GLU A 113 -5.52 -12.08 18.66
CA GLU A 113 -5.47 -13.00 19.79
C GLU A 113 -5.18 -14.42 19.32
N GLY A 114 -4.28 -15.11 20.02
CA GLY A 114 -3.82 -16.46 19.65
C GLY A 114 -2.70 -16.51 18.60
N VAL A 115 -2.33 -15.39 17.97
CA VAL A 115 -1.21 -15.37 17.02
C VAL A 115 0.13 -15.41 17.77
N ASN A 116 0.90 -16.47 17.53
CA ASN A 116 2.30 -16.53 17.97
C ASN A 116 3.21 -15.85 16.95
N TRP A 117 3.49 -14.56 17.17
CA TRP A 117 4.31 -13.74 16.28
C TRP A 117 5.75 -14.24 16.09
N ALA A 118 6.31 -14.99 17.05
CA ALA A 118 7.65 -15.55 16.93
C ALA A 118 7.69 -16.76 15.98
N LEU A 119 6.58 -17.49 15.86
CA LEU A 119 6.47 -18.71 15.05
C LEU A 119 5.64 -18.53 13.78
N VAL A 120 5.21 -17.29 13.45
CA VAL A 120 4.30 -17.02 12.33
C VAL A 120 4.81 -17.56 10.99
N ARG A 121 6.13 -17.58 10.78
CA ARG A 121 6.77 -18.10 9.55
C ARG A 121 6.75 -19.63 9.45
N SER A 122 6.53 -20.32 10.56
CA SER A 122 6.47 -21.78 10.64
C SER A 122 5.03 -22.30 10.73
N ALA A 123 4.04 -21.41 10.87
CA ALA A 123 2.64 -21.79 10.85
C ALA A 123 2.22 -22.21 9.45
N SER A 124 1.38 -23.25 9.35
CA SER A 124 0.75 -23.60 8.08
C SER A 124 -0.18 -22.48 7.64
N PRO A 125 -0.06 -21.96 6.39
CA PRO A 125 -0.97 -20.94 5.90
C PRO A 125 -2.38 -21.53 5.75
N PRO A 126 -3.43 -20.70 5.88
CA PRO A 126 -4.81 -21.18 5.76
C PRO A 126 -5.16 -21.63 4.33
N HIS A 127 -4.41 -21.18 3.34
CA HIS A 127 -4.55 -21.60 1.95
C HIS A 127 -3.16 -21.77 1.32
N ILE A 128 -2.96 -22.92 0.67
CA ILE A 128 -1.76 -23.23 -0.13
C ILE A 128 -2.20 -23.17 -1.60
N PRO A 129 -1.71 -22.20 -2.38
CA PRO A 129 -2.04 -22.11 -3.81
C PRO A 129 -1.54 -23.32 -4.58
N ASP A 130 -2.25 -23.68 -5.66
CA ASP A 130 -1.79 -24.71 -6.59
C ASP A 130 -0.47 -24.31 -7.25
N PRO A 131 0.40 -25.28 -7.60
CA PRO A 131 1.61 -25.01 -8.35
C PRO A 131 1.32 -24.25 -9.65
N VAL A 132 2.01 -23.14 -9.87
CA VAL A 132 1.92 -22.39 -11.12
C VAL A 132 2.72 -23.14 -12.19
N ASP A 133 2.07 -23.49 -13.30
CA ASP A 133 2.76 -24.00 -14.48
C ASP A 133 3.40 -22.83 -15.24
N PHE A 134 4.73 -22.78 -15.21
CA PHE A 134 5.52 -21.79 -15.93
C PHE A 134 5.80 -22.17 -17.40
N SER A 135 5.41 -23.36 -17.85
CA SER A 135 5.65 -23.84 -19.22
C SER A 135 5.05 -22.91 -20.28
N GLN A 136 3.93 -22.27 -19.99
CA GLN A 136 3.27 -21.28 -20.85
C GLN A 136 4.13 -20.03 -21.12
N TYR A 137 5.00 -19.65 -20.19
CA TYR A 137 5.94 -18.52 -20.34
C TYR A 137 7.28 -18.93 -20.97
N ALA A 138 7.51 -20.23 -21.17
CA ALA A 138 8.71 -20.74 -21.83
C ALA A 138 8.63 -20.68 -23.37
N SER A 139 7.48 -20.27 -23.92
CA SER A 139 7.29 -20.01 -25.34
C SER A 139 8.14 -18.81 -25.76
N LYS A 140 9.26 -19.06 -26.43
CA LYS A 140 10.05 -18.02 -27.12
C LYS A 140 9.12 -17.16 -27.96
N GLU A 141 9.04 -15.86 -27.66
CA GLU A 141 8.60 -14.88 -28.64
C GLU A 141 9.41 -15.11 -29.93
N SER A 142 8.73 -15.51 -31.00
CA SER A 142 9.23 -15.15 -32.33
C SER A 142 9.26 -13.64 -32.35
N ALA A 143 10.45 -13.07 -32.47
CA ALA A 143 10.68 -11.62 -32.49
C ALA A 143 9.59 -10.92 -33.31
N PRO A 144 8.99 -9.82 -32.82
CA PRO A 144 8.06 -9.06 -33.62
C PRO A 144 8.80 -8.59 -34.88
N THR A 145 8.28 -8.98 -36.05
CA THR A 145 8.74 -8.48 -37.34
C THR A 145 8.69 -6.96 -37.29
N ALA A 146 9.85 -6.34 -37.44
CA ALA A 146 10.03 -4.90 -37.38
C ALA A 146 9.20 -4.21 -38.47
N ASP A 147 8.07 -3.62 -38.09
CA ASP A 147 7.43 -2.58 -38.88
C ASP A 147 8.23 -1.27 -38.71
N LYS A 148 9.01 -0.95 -39.74
CA LYS A 148 9.64 0.36 -39.91
C LYS A 148 8.56 1.44 -40.04
N LYS A 149 8.17 2.07 -38.93
CA LYS A 149 7.66 3.45 -38.90
C LYS A 149 7.44 3.91 -37.45
N MET A 150 8.37 4.71 -36.95
CA MET A 150 8.14 6.07 -36.43
C MET A 150 9.40 6.50 -35.65
N THR A 151 10.43 6.97 -36.35
CA THR A 151 11.37 7.91 -35.73
C THR A 151 10.80 9.28 -35.96
N ASP A 152 10.10 9.84 -34.98
CA ASP A 152 10.07 11.29 -34.80
C ASP A 152 9.63 11.69 -33.39
N MET A 153 10.46 12.56 -32.81
CA MET A 153 10.30 13.39 -31.60
C MET A 153 10.40 12.66 -30.24
N ALA A 154 11.28 13.00 -29.29
CA ALA A 154 12.03 14.24 -29.05
C ALA A 154 13.47 13.93 -28.57
N LYS A 155 14.47 14.39 -29.34
CA LYS A 155 15.82 14.59 -28.81
C LYS A 155 15.79 15.87 -27.98
N ASP A 156 15.74 15.74 -26.66
CA ASP A 156 16.21 16.83 -25.81
C ASP A 156 17.73 16.92 -25.99
N LYS A 157 18.20 18.01 -26.60
CA LYS A 157 19.58 18.18 -27.08
C LYS A 157 20.52 18.74 -26.02
N ASN A 158 20.27 18.49 -24.73
CA ASN A 158 21.06 19.11 -23.66
C ASN A 158 21.70 18.17 -22.62
N HIS A 159 21.74 16.86 -22.85
CA HIS A 159 22.69 15.99 -22.14
C HIS A 159 23.44 15.10 -23.13
N PRO A 160 24.77 15.24 -23.28
CA PRO A 160 25.53 14.17 -23.91
C PRO A 160 25.37 12.91 -23.03
N ASN A 161 25.14 11.75 -23.66
CA ASN A 161 25.31 10.45 -23.02
C ASN A 161 26.73 10.41 -22.44
N ASP A 162 26.86 10.72 -21.16
CA ASP A 162 28.13 10.64 -20.44
C ASP A 162 28.33 9.17 -20.08
N PRO A 163 29.33 8.47 -20.64
CA PRO A 163 29.63 7.08 -20.30
C PRO A 163 30.11 6.92 -18.86
N THR A 164 30.28 8.02 -18.12
CA THR A 164 30.68 8.06 -16.72
C THR A 164 29.50 8.25 -15.75
N ASP A 165 28.24 8.18 -16.22
CA ASP A 165 27.06 8.20 -15.34
C ASP A 165 27.02 6.95 -14.44
N SER A 166 27.75 7.10 -13.34
CA SER A 166 27.96 6.15 -12.27
C SER A 166 26.74 6.07 -11.33
N SER A 167 25.63 6.75 -11.64
CA SER A 167 24.41 6.66 -10.82
C SER A 167 23.90 5.23 -10.70
N TYR A 168 24.13 4.38 -11.72
CA TYR A 168 23.71 2.99 -11.73
C TYR A 168 24.63 2.02 -10.96
N VAL A 169 25.90 2.34 -10.75
CA VAL A 169 26.81 1.41 -10.04
C VAL A 169 26.54 1.36 -8.53
N GLU A 170 25.85 2.35 -7.97
CA GLU A 170 25.33 2.27 -6.59
C GLU A 170 24.10 1.34 -6.45
N PHE A 171 23.58 0.82 -7.57
CA PHE A 171 22.50 -0.18 -7.58
C PHE A 171 23.02 -1.64 -7.57
N GLU A 172 24.34 -1.87 -7.63
CA GLU A 172 24.88 -3.21 -7.44
C GLU A 172 24.71 -3.64 -5.98
N TYR A 173 23.91 -4.69 -5.78
CA TYR A 173 23.66 -5.32 -4.48
C TYR A 173 24.16 -6.77 -4.54
N PHE A 174 25.07 -7.13 -3.64
CA PHE A 174 25.61 -8.49 -3.51
C PHE A 174 24.73 -9.36 -2.59
#